data_AF-A0A2P8MJA6-F1
#
_entry.id   AF-A0A2P8MJA6-F1
#
_cell.length_a   1.000
_cell.length_b   1.000
_cell.length_c   1.000
_cell.angle_alpha   90.00
_cell.angle_beta   90.00
_cell.angle_gamma   90.00
#
_symmetry.space_group_name_H-M   'P 1'
#
loop_
_entity.id
_entity.type
_entity.pdbx_description
1 polymer ?
#
loop_
_entity_poly.entity_id
_entity_poly.type
_entity_poly.pdbx_seq_one_letter_code
_entity_poly.pdbx_strand_id
1 'polypeptide(L)'
;MWLFSEQEIAKEYAQYYQFKRKDIYLVKMVEFDELLLTSYFAMFAGVCQVIIDEGRNFMTCSIFDLVNECFIKQGQPPVLTKSEYPIMNTLNSLRFLNNKLWVITSEDKADEKLVTRKITPIIERDCIKVFTDETECKKYGKEYVNKKEISIDINRLQDIIKILIENNIKNVEFVIDNVKTKMSATKLYNILQRMNI
;
A
#
# COMPACT_ATOMS: atom_id res chain seq x y z
N MET A 1 -30.19 20.81 -12.32
CA MET A 1 -31.01 21.07 -11.11
C MET A 1 -31.68 19.75 -10.77
N TRP A 2 -31.27 19.11 -9.67
CA TRP A 2 -31.85 17.83 -9.23
C TRP A 2 -33.23 18.08 -8.61
N LEU A 3 -34.20 17.20 -8.89
CA LEU A 3 -35.59 17.32 -8.41
C LEU A 3 -35.82 16.80 -6.97
N PHE A 4 -34.77 16.25 -6.36
CA PHE A 4 -34.80 15.65 -5.02
C PHE A 4 -33.66 16.21 -4.18
N SER A 5 -33.86 16.28 -2.86
CA SER A 5 -32.79 16.59 -1.92
C SER A 5 -31.77 15.45 -1.85
N GLU A 6 -30.49 15.79 -1.57
CA GLU A 6 -29.42 14.79 -1.36
C GLU A 6 -29.81 13.74 -0.30
N GLN A 7 -30.60 14.16 0.70
CA GLN A 7 -31.11 13.28 1.74
C GLN A 7 -32.15 12.27 1.24
N GLU A 8 -33.06 12.67 0.34
CA GLU A 8 -34.04 11.78 -0.27
C GLU A 8 -33.34 10.74 -1.14
N ILE A 9 -32.41 11.20 -1.98
CA ILE A 9 -31.56 10.35 -2.82
C ILE A 9 -30.81 9.33 -1.94
N ALA A 10 -30.14 9.78 -0.88
CA ALA A 10 -29.40 8.88 0.03
C ALA A 10 -30.31 7.82 0.70
N LYS A 11 -31.54 8.19 1.09
CA LYS A 11 -32.50 7.26 1.70
C LYS A 11 -33.01 6.22 0.69
N GLU A 12 -33.21 6.60 -0.57
CA GLU A 12 -33.54 5.65 -1.64
C GLU A 12 -32.44 4.60 -1.82
N TYR A 13 -31.16 4.99 -1.80
CA TYR A 13 -30.04 4.02 -1.83
C TYR A 13 -29.97 3.15 -0.60
N ALA A 14 -30.10 3.74 0.59
CA ALA A 14 -30.09 2.97 1.83
C ALA A 14 -31.23 1.94 1.84
N GLN A 15 -32.38 2.25 1.26
CA GLN A 15 -33.46 1.30 1.04
C GLN A 15 -33.07 0.22 0.01
N TYR A 16 -32.51 0.61 -1.14
CA TYR A 16 -32.12 -0.31 -2.23
C TYR A 16 -31.09 -1.36 -1.77
N TYR A 17 -30.03 -0.94 -1.06
CA TYR A 17 -28.99 -1.82 -0.52
C TYR A 17 -29.32 -2.42 0.85
N GLN A 18 -30.51 -2.16 1.39
CA GLN A 18 -30.93 -2.60 2.72
C GLN A 18 -30.02 -2.11 3.87
N PHE A 19 -29.40 -0.93 3.74
CA PHE A 19 -28.69 -0.24 4.81
C PHE A 19 -29.67 0.43 5.78
N LYS A 20 -30.42 -0.38 6.53
CA LYS A 20 -31.36 0.07 7.56
C LYS A 20 -31.25 -0.76 8.82
N ARG A 21 -31.43 -0.11 9.97
CA ARG A 21 -31.49 -0.78 11.28
C ARG A 21 -32.73 -0.30 12.03
N LYS A 22 -33.64 -1.23 12.36
CA LYS A 22 -34.91 -0.90 13.05
C LYS A 22 -35.69 0.23 12.35
N ASP A 23 -35.84 0.11 11.03
CA ASP A 23 -36.51 1.09 10.15
C ASP A 23 -35.88 2.49 10.07
N ILE A 24 -34.67 2.66 10.61
CA ILE A 24 -33.86 3.87 10.43
C ILE A 24 -32.88 3.64 9.28
N TYR A 25 -32.96 4.47 8.24
CA TYR A 25 -31.98 4.49 7.15
C TYR A 25 -30.61 4.93 7.68
N LEU A 26 -29.58 4.14 7.38
CA LEU A 26 -28.20 4.43 7.76
C LEU A 26 -27.58 5.40 6.74
N VAL A 27 -28.04 6.65 6.77
CA VAL A 27 -27.55 7.74 5.93
C VAL A 27 -26.86 8.80 6.78
N LYS A 28 -25.69 9.25 6.33
CA LYS A 28 -24.93 10.31 6.98
C LYS A 28 -24.46 11.30 5.92
N MET A 29 -24.66 12.58 6.19
CA MET A 29 -23.99 13.64 5.44
C MET A 29 -22.52 13.66 5.86
N VAL A 30 -21.62 13.47 4.92
CA VAL A 30 -20.18 13.39 5.16
C VAL A 30 -19.55 14.69 4.68
N GLU A 31 -18.89 15.41 5.59
CA GLU A 31 -18.12 16.59 5.23
C GLU A 31 -16.91 16.19 4.38
N PHE A 32 -16.43 17.09 3.52
CA PHE A 32 -15.30 16.78 2.63
C PHE A 32 -14.04 16.36 3.40
N ASP A 33 -13.77 17.01 4.54
CA ASP A 33 -12.61 16.67 5.37
C ASP A 33 -12.76 15.28 6.01
N GLU A 34 -13.98 14.88 6.39
CA GLU A 34 -14.26 13.53 6.85
C GLU A 34 -14.08 12.51 5.73
N LEU A 35 -14.54 12.81 4.51
CA LEU A 35 -14.34 11.95 3.34
C LEU A 35 -12.84 11.78 3.05
N LEU A 36 -12.08 12.88 3.02
CA LEU A 36 -10.65 12.83 2.79
C LEU A 36 -9.93 11.98 3.84
N LEU A 37 -10.21 12.22 5.13
CA LEU A 37 -9.60 11.47 6.22
C LEU A 37 -9.95 9.99 6.15
N THR A 38 -11.21 9.67 5.91
CA THR A 38 -11.71 8.28 5.80
C THR A 38 -11.06 7.57 4.61
N SER A 39 -11.04 8.19 3.44
CA SER A 39 -10.43 7.63 2.24
C SER A 39 -8.90 7.48 2.39
N TYR A 40 -8.25 8.45 3.04
CA TYR A 40 -6.82 8.39 3.35
C TYR A 40 -6.48 7.21 4.25
N PHE A 41 -7.27 6.93 5.30
CA PHE A 41 -7.04 5.73 6.12
C PHE A 41 -7.39 4.44 5.38
N ALA A 42 -8.47 4.45 4.58
CA ALA A 42 -8.92 3.30 3.81
C ALA A 42 -7.82 2.77 2.87
N MET A 43 -6.99 3.65 2.28
CA MET A 43 -5.91 3.25 1.39
C MET A 43 -4.88 2.32 2.06
N PHE A 44 -4.65 2.47 3.38
CA PHE A 44 -3.73 1.64 4.19
C PHE A 44 -4.42 0.43 4.82
N ALA A 45 -5.76 0.38 4.74
CA ALA A 45 -6.61 -0.67 5.30
C ALA A 45 -7.01 -1.74 4.26
N GLY A 46 -6.33 -1.78 3.10
CA GLY A 46 -6.58 -2.81 2.08
C GLY A 46 -7.70 -2.45 1.10
N VAL A 47 -8.33 -1.29 1.23
CA VAL A 47 -9.27 -0.81 0.21
C VAL A 47 -8.47 -0.45 -1.04
N CYS A 48 -8.89 -0.95 -2.21
CA CYS A 48 -8.25 -0.67 -3.49
C CYS A 48 -9.17 0.08 -4.46
N GLN A 49 -10.48 -0.06 -4.30
CA GLN A 49 -11.50 0.50 -5.19
C GLN A 49 -12.62 1.12 -4.39
N VAL A 50 -13.16 2.23 -4.91
CA VAL A 50 -14.37 2.88 -4.43
C VAL A 50 -15.38 2.90 -5.57
N ILE A 51 -16.65 2.69 -5.22
CA ILE A 51 -17.77 2.82 -6.13
C ILE A 51 -18.59 4.02 -5.68
N ILE A 52 -18.79 4.97 -6.59
CA ILE A 52 -19.69 6.10 -6.41
C ILE A 52 -20.92 5.78 -7.24
N ASP A 53 -22.04 5.50 -6.58
CA ASP A 53 -23.28 5.09 -7.20
C ASP A 53 -24.30 6.25 -7.17
N GLU A 54 -24.69 6.71 -8.36
CA GLU A 54 -25.76 7.69 -8.60
C GLU A 54 -27.00 7.01 -9.22
N GLY A 55 -27.15 5.69 -9.00
CA GLY A 55 -28.35 4.87 -9.19
C GLY A 55 -28.45 4.29 -10.56
N ARG A 56 -28.66 5.15 -11.56
CA ARG A 56 -28.67 4.69 -12.95
C ARG A 56 -27.25 4.52 -13.50
N ASN A 57 -26.30 5.25 -12.92
CA ASN A 57 -24.90 5.22 -13.29
C ASN A 57 -24.07 5.00 -12.04
N PHE A 58 -23.01 4.19 -12.17
CA PHE A 58 -21.97 4.10 -11.16
C PHE A 58 -20.64 4.46 -11.80
N MET A 59 -19.78 5.11 -11.01
CA MET A 59 -18.39 5.32 -11.33
C MET A 59 -17.57 4.45 -10.40
N THR A 60 -16.55 3.78 -10.95
CA THR A 60 -15.54 3.10 -10.13
C THR A 60 -14.22 3.83 -10.26
N CYS A 61 -13.52 4.01 -9.15
CA CYS A 61 -12.18 4.58 -9.15
C CYS A 61 -11.29 3.87 -8.13
N SER A 62 -9.97 3.99 -8.32
CA SER A 62 -9.02 3.58 -7.29
C SER A 62 -9.15 4.48 -6.07
N ILE A 63 -9.05 3.91 -4.87
CA ILE A 63 -8.99 4.72 -3.64
C ILE A 63 -7.82 5.72 -3.69
N PHE A 64 -6.72 5.37 -4.36
CA PHE A 64 -5.54 6.23 -4.46
C PHE A 64 -5.81 7.44 -5.35
N ASP A 65 -6.57 7.27 -6.43
CA ASP A 65 -6.98 8.38 -7.28
C ASP A 65 -7.92 9.32 -6.51
N LEU A 66 -8.90 8.78 -5.78
CA LEU A 66 -9.78 9.58 -4.92
C LEU A 66 -9.00 10.41 -3.90
N VAL A 67 -8.09 9.77 -3.16
CA VAL A 67 -7.25 10.45 -2.16
C VAL A 67 -6.37 11.52 -2.80
N ASN A 68 -5.71 11.20 -3.92
CA ASN A 68 -4.86 12.16 -4.62
C ASN A 68 -5.66 13.39 -5.11
N GLU A 69 -6.83 13.19 -5.70
CA GLU A 69 -7.70 14.29 -6.13
C GLU A 69 -8.14 15.16 -4.94
N CYS A 70 -8.43 14.56 -3.78
CA CYS A 70 -8.74 15.33 -2.58
C CYS A 70 -7.56 16.20 -2.11
N PHE A 71 -6.34 15.66 -2.08
CA PHE A 71 -5.14 16.43 -1.73
C PHE A 71 -4.86 17.55 -2.73
N ILE A 72 -5.00 17.26 -4.04
CA ILE A 72 -4.82 18.25 -5.11
C ILE A 72 -5.82 19.40 -4.97
N LYS A 73 -7.09 19.11 -4.66
CA LYS A 73 -8.12 20.14 -4.41
C LYS A 73 -7.79 21.05 -3.22
N GLN A 74 -7.03 20.56 -2.24
CA GLN A 74 -6.55 21.34 -1.10
C GLN A 74 -5.21 22.05 -1.38
N GLY A 75 -4.70 22.00 -2.62
CA GLY A 75 -3.42 22.60 -3.00
C GLY A 75 -2.19 21.81 -2.50
N GLN A 76 -2.38 20.54 -2.13
CA GLN A 76 -1.31 19.65 -1.67
C GLN A 76 -0.84 18.70 -2.79
N PRO A 77 0.41 18.22 -2.76
CA PRO A 77 0.87 17.22 -3.71
C PRO A 77 0.15 15.87 -3.51
N PRO A 78 0.07 15.03 -4.55
CA PRO A 78 -0.50 13.69 -4.43
C PRO A 78 0.27 12.85 -3.42
N VAL A 79 -0.45 12.01 -2.67
CA VAL A 79 0.12 11.08 -1.69
C VAL A 79 0.94 10.00 -2.41
N LEU A 80 0.41 9.45 -3.51
CA LEU A 80 1.06 8.43 -4.34
C LEU A 80 1.07 8.87 -5.80
N THR A 81 2.17 8.64 -6.49
CA THR A 81 2.19 8.69 -7.96
C THR A 81 1.55 7.42 -8.51
N LYS A 82 1.00 7.46 -9.73
CA LYS A 82 0.40 6.26 -10.36
C LYS A 82 1.39 5.11 -10.49
N SER A 83 2.67 5.40 -10.70
CA SER A 83 3.72 4.38 -10.70
C SER A 83 3.85 3.65 -9.36
N GLU A 84 3.47 4.26 -8.23
CA GLU A 84 3.59 3.66 -6.90
C GLU A 84 2.37 2.82 -6.48
N TYR A 85 1.25 2.87 -7.22
CA TYR A 85 0.03 2.10 -6.89
C TYR A 85 0.27 0.58 -6.81
N PRO A 86 1.07 -0.05 -7.70
CA PRO A 86 1.39 -1.48 -7.60
C PRO A 86 2.11 -1.83 -6.29
N ILE A 87 2.97 -0.94 -5.78
CA ILE A 87 3.66 -1.14 -4.49
C ILE A 87 2.63 -1.12 -3.36
N MET A 88 1.72 -0.14 -3.35
CA MET A 88 0.68 -0.06 -2.33
C MET A 88 -0.25 -1.29 -2.33
N ASN A 89 -0.65 -1.76 -3.51
CA ASN A 89 -1.42 -3.01 -3.66
C ASN A 89 -0.66 -4.24 -3.16
N THR A 90 0.66 -4.29 -3.42
CA THR A 90 1.53 -5.36 -2.96
C THR A 90 1.61 -5.38 -1.43
N LEU A 91 1.78 -4.22 -0.80
CA LEU A 91 1.81 -4.10 0.66
C LEU A 91 0.47 -4.48 1.29
N ASN A 92 -0.65 -4.06 0.69
CA ASN A 92 -1.99 -4.45 1.15
C ASN A 92 -2.18 -5.97 1.04
N SER A 93 -1.73 -6.59 -0.05
CA SER A 93 -1.80 -8.04 -0.23
C SER A 93 -0.89 -8.79 0.77
N LEU A 94 0.29 -8.26 1.08
CA LEU A 94 1.17 -8.79 2.13
C LEU A 94 0.50 -8.75 3.51
N ARG A 95 -0.23 -7.68 3.83
CA ARG A 95 -0.91 -7.50 5.12
C ARG A 95 -2.18 -8.35 5.25
N PHE A 96 -3.03 -8.36 4.23
CA PHE A 96 -4.40 -8.89 4.33
C PHE A 96 -4.61 -10.23 3.62
N LEU A 97 -3.75 -10.60 2.67
CA LEU A 97 -3.89 -11.82 1.87
C LEU A 97 -2.78 -12.85 2.15
N ASN A 98 -1.91 -12.62 3.13
CA ASN A 98 -0.77 -13.48 3.48
C ASN A 98 0.19 -13.75 2.30
N ASN A 99 0.24 -12.85 1.32
CA ASN A 99 1.24 -12.92 0.26
C ASN A 99 2.64 -12.77 0.87
N LYS A 100 3.67 -13.24 0.17
CA LYS A 100 5.06 -13.13 0.64
C LYS A 100 5.85 -12.22 -0.27
N LEU A 101 6.80 -11.51 0.32
CA LEU A 101 7.84 -10.82 -0.41
C LEU A 101 9.15 -11.58 -0.26
N TRP A 102 10.02 -11.45 -1.24
CA TRP A 102 11.31 -12.10 -1.28
C TRP A 102 12.41 -11.08 -1.46
N VAL A 103 13.51 -11.28 -0.74
CA VAL A 103 14.73 -10.48 -0.87
C VAL A 103 15.93 -11.39 -0.90
N ILE A 104 17.00 -10.94 -1.55
CA ILE A 104 18.28 -11.61 -1.54
C ILE A 104 19.14 -10.94 -0.48
N THR A 105 19.79 -11.77 0.33
CA THR A 105 20.66 -11.34 1.43
C THR A 105 22.08 -11.80 1.21
N SER A 106 23.04 -11.02 1.72
CA SER A 106 24.44 -11.43 1.79
C SER A 106 24.65 -12.41 2.94
N GLU A 107 25.38 -13.50 2.70
CA GLU A 107 25.82 -14.41 3.76
C GLU A 107 27.13 -13.89 4.41
N ASP A 108 27.12 -12.71 5.02
CA ASP A 108 28.28 -12.27 5.81
C ASP A 108 28.00 -12.34 7.32
N LYS A 109 28.73 -13.28 7.94
CA LYS A 109 28.97 -13.56 9.37
C LYS A 109 27.87 -13.10 10.32
N ALA A 110 26.96 -14.02 10.60
CA ALA A 110 26.17 -13.99 11.82
C ALA A 110 27.09 -13.89 13.04
N ASP A 111 27.15 -12.72 13.68
CA ASP A 111 27.62 -12.63 15.05
C ASP A 111 26.58 -13.36 15.92
N GLU A 112 26.94 -14.55 16.40
CA GLU A 112 26.07 -15.50 17.12
C GLU A 112 25.50 -14.96 18.46
N LYS A 113 25.71 -13.68 18.78
CA LYS A 113 25.27 -13.05 20.04
C LYS A 113 23.97 -12.25 19.94
N LEU A 114 23.38 -12.07 18.77
CA LEU A 114 22.11 -11.36 18.60
C LEU A 114 20.97 -12.32 18.24
N VAL A 115 20.04 -12.51 19.18
CA VAL A 115 18.81 -13.32 19.06
C VAL A 115 17.88 -12.83 17.92
N THR A 116 18.18 -11.69 17.32
CA THR A 116 17.57 -11.19 16.09
C THR A 116 18.56 -11.33 14.93
N ARG A 117 18.41 -12.35 14.07
CA ARG A 117 19.17 -12.44 12.81
C ARG A 117 18.88 -11.19 11.98
N LYS A 118 19.81 -10.23 11.95
CA LYS A 118 19.72 -9.06 11.08
C LYS A 118 19.72 -9.55 9.63
N ILE A 119 18.68 -9.19 8.91
CA ILE A 119 18.58 -9.42 7.47
C ILE A 119 19.33 -8.28 6.79
N THR A 120 20.45 -8.59 6.12
CA THR A 120 21.20 -7.61 5.34
C THR A 120 20.92 -7.86 3.86
N PRO A 121 19.99 -7.10 3.24
CA PRO A 121 19.70 -7.26 1.82
C PRO A 121 20.92 -6.88 0.98
N ILE A 122 21.05 -7.47 -0.21
CA ILE A 122 22.02 -7.00 -1.19
C ILE A 122 21.60 -5.61 -1.67
N ILE A 123 22.56 -4.68 -1.66
CA ILE A 123 22.38 -3.31 -2.08
C ILE A 123 23.10 -3.12 -3.41
N GLU A 124 22.39 -2.63 -4.41
CA GLU A 124 22.94 -2.30 -5.71
C GLU A 124 22.61 -0.88 -6.10
N ARG A 125 23.63 -0.09 -6.44
CA ARG A 125 23.43 1.29 -6.93
C ARG A 125 22.47 2.08 -6.03
N ASP A 126 22.69 2.00 -4.72
CA ASP A 126 21.87 2.63 -3.68
C ASP A 126 20.38 2.21 -3.67
N CYS A 127 20.13 0.95 -4.00
CA CYS A 127 18.78 0.39 -4.05
C CYS A 127 18.79 -1.08 -3.60
N ILE A 128 17.76 -1.50 -2.87
CA ILE A 128 17.46 -2.92 -2.70
C ILE A 128 16.40 -3.36 -3.71
N LYS A 129 16.36 -4.66 -3.99
CA LYS A 129 15.30 -5.28 -4.80
C LYS A 129 14.42 -6.18 -3.93
N VAL A 130 13.11 -6.01 -4.07
CA VAL A 130 12.08 -6.77 -3.37
C VAL A 130 11.20 -7.43 -4.43
N PHE A 131 10.98 -8.72 -4.32
CA PHE A 131 10.29 -9.51 -5.34
C PHE A 131 8.96 -10.03 -4.79
N THR A 132 7.91 -10.04 -5.62
CA THR A 132 6.65 -10.71 -5.29
C THR A 132 6.67 -12.20 -5.61
N ASP A 133 7.56 -12.63 -6.52
CA ASP A 133 7.72 -14.03 -6.95
C ASP A 133 9.06 -14.63 -6.51
N GLU A 134 9.02 -15.84 -5.95
CA GLU A 134 10.21 -16.55 -5.47
C GLU A 134 11.12 -16.99 -6.62
N THR A 135 10.55 -17.39 -7.75
CA THR A 135 11.29 -17.89 -8.92
C THR A 135 12.06 -16.74 -9.57
N GLU A 136 11.45 -15.57 -9.68
CA GLU A 136 12.12 -14.35 -10.14
C GLU A 136 13.26 -13.95 -9.19
N CYS A 137 13.01 -13.97 -7.87
CA CYS A 137 14.04 -13.72 -6.87
C CYS A 137 15.22 -14.69 -7.01
N LYS A 138 14.96 -16.00 -7.16
CA LYS A 138 15.99 -17.03 -7.36
C LYS A 138 16.77 -16.82 -8.65
N LYS A 139 16.06 -16.55 -9.76
CA LYS A 139 16.67 -16.29 -11.07
C LYS A 139 17.61 -15.10 -10.99
N TYR A 140 17.13 -14.00 -10.41
CA TYR A 140 17.90 -12.78 -10.22
C TYR A 140 19.12 -13.02 -9.32
N GLY A 141 18.93 -13.80 -8.24
CA GLY A 141 20.02 -14.08 -7.33
C GLY A 141 21.17 -14.86 -7.95
N LYS A 142 20.99 -15.64 -9.04
CA LYS A 142 22.07 -16.49 -9.59
C LYS A 142 23.36 -15.74 -9.91
N GLU A 143 23.28 -14.42 -10.04
CA GLU A 143 24.40 -13.51 -10.31
C GLU A 143 25.29 -13.22 -9.08
N TYR A 144 24.90 -13.62 -7.86
CA TYR A 144 25.66 -13.39 -6.62
C TYR A 144 26.18 -14.68 -5.99
N VAL A 145 27.42 -14.62 -5.50
CA VAL A 145 28.10 -15.66 -4.72
C VAL A 145 27.72 -15.51 -3.24
N ASN A 146 27.52 -16.62 -2.50
CA ASN A 146 27.19 -16.65 -1.05
C ASN A 146 25.95 -15.84 -0.68
N LYS A 147 24.80 -16.27 -1.18
CA LYS A 147 23.51 -15.58 -1.03
C LYS A 147 22.46 -16.48 -0.42
N LYS A 148 21.46 -15.85 0.19
CA LYS A 148 20.24 -16.53 0.60
C LYS A 148 19.01 -15.75 0.15
N GLU A 149 18.13 -16.41 -0.60
CA GLU A 149 16.77 -15.90 -0.80
C GLU A 149 15.97 -16.16 0.48
N ILE A 150 15.30 -15.13 0.97
CA ILE A 150 14.44 -15.25 2.15
C ILE A 150 13.09 -14.63 1.86
N SER A 151 12.04 -15.23 2.44
CA SER A 151 10.75 -14.58 2.52
C SER A 151 10.72 -13.61 3.70
N ILE A 152 10.09 -12.46 3.48
CA ILE A 152 9.90 -11.41 4.47
C ILE A 152 8.41 -11.05 4.55
N ASP A 153 7.97 -10.76 5.76
CA ASP A 153 6.66 -10.17 6.06
C ASP A 153 6.77 -8.63 6.13
N ILE A 154 5.66 -7.97 6.44
CA ILE A 154 5.58 -6.51 6.50
C ILE A 154 6.49 -5.91 7.59
N ASN A 155 6.65 -6.61 8.72
CA ASN A 155 7.45 -6.17 9.85
C ASN A 155 8.94 -6.24 9.52
N ARG A 156 9.37 -7.37 8.95
CA ARG A 156 10.75 -7.54 8.45
C ARG A 156 11.07 -6.56 7.33
N LEU A 157 10.11 -6.28 6.44
CA LEU A 157 10.30 -5.24 5.43
C LEU A 157 10.53 -3.88 6.11
N GLN A 158 9.71 -3.50 7.08
CA GLN A 158 9.88 -2.24 7.81
C GLN A 158 11.26 -2.13 8.49
N ASP A 159 11.73 -3.21 9.14
CA ASP A 159 13.06 -3.24 9.75
C ASP A 159 14.18 -3.06 8.72
N ILE A 160 14.07 -3.73 7.57
CA ILE A 160 15.00 -3.56 6.45
C ILE A 160 15.00 -2.10 5.99
N ILE A 161 13.83 -1.51 5.73
CA ILE A 161 13.73 -0.13 5.23
C ILE A 161 14.32 0.86 6.23
N LYS A 162 14.09 0.64 7.54
CA LYS A 162 14.69 1.48 8.59
C LYS A 162 16.22 1.47 8.50
N ILE A 163 16.83 0.29 8.37
CA ILE A 163 18.28 0.14 8.20
C ILE A 163 18.75 0.84 6.92
N LEU A 164 17.99 0.76 5.81
CA LEU A 164 18.35 1.47 4.58
C LEU A 164 18.41 2.98 4.77
N ILE A 165 17.42 3.55 5.47
CA ILE A 165 17.37 4.99 5.77
C ILE A 165 18.58 5.39 6.63
N GLU A 166 18.90 4.62 7.67
CA GLU A 166 20.06 4.86 8.54
C GLU A 166 21.39 4.82 7.76
N ASN A 167 21.45 4.04 6.68
CA ASN A 167 22.62 3.93 5.79
C ASN A 167 22.56 4.84 4.54
N ASN A 168 21.65 5.82 4.49
CA ASN A 168 21.47 6.76 3.38
C ASN A 168 21.11 6.11 2.02
N ILE A 169 20.54 4.91 2.03
CA ILE A 169 20.06 4.22 0.84
C ILE A 169 18.67 4.74 0.50
N LYS A 170 18.54 5.38 -0.67
CA LYS A 170 17.38 6.24 -0.94
C LYS A 170 16.17 5.50 -1.49
N ASN A 171 16.38 4.37 -2.16
CA ASN A 171 15.33 3.75 -2.98
C ASN A 171 15.16 2.27 -2.71
N VAL A 172 13.94 1.80 -2.96
CA VAL A 172 13.55 0.40 -2.93
C VAL A 172 12.88 0.11 -4.27
N GLU A 173 13.35 -0.91 -4.98
CA GLU A 173 12.78 -1.36 -6.25
C GLU A 173 11.99 -2.64 -6.00
N PHE A 174 10.68 -2.57 -6.25
CA PHE A 174 9.82 -3.74 -6.28
C PHE A 174 9.82 -4.33 -7.70
N VAL A 175 10.00 -5.64 -7.77
CA VAL A 175 9.83 -6.45 -8.98
C VAL A 175 8.51 -7.20 -8.83
N ILE A 176 7.50 -6.73 -9.58
CA ILE A 176 6.12 -7.21 -9.53
C ILE A 176 5.78 -7.71 -10.94
N ASP A 177 5.61 -9.03 -11.10
CA ASP A 177 5.30 -9.65 -12.41
C ASP A 177 6.27 -9.20 -13.52
N ASN A 178 7.59 -9.24 -13.25
CA ASN A 178 8.68 -8.71 -14.10
C ASN A 178 8.68 -7.18 -14.34
N VAL A 179 7.76 -6.41 -13.78
CA VAL A 179 7.74 -4.95 -13.84
C VAL A 179 8.50 -4.37 -12.65
N LYS A 180 9.42 -3.44 -12.93
CA LYS A 180 10.22 -2.76 -11.90
C LYS A 180 9.59 -1.43 -11.54
N THR A 181 9.33 -1.25 -10.26
CA THR A 181 8.73 -0.03 -9.71
C THR A 181 9.54 0.45 -8.52
N LYS A 182 9.82 1.76 -8.45
CA LYS A 182 10.62 2.33 -7.37
C LYS A 182 9.78 3.18 -6.43
N MET A 183 10.16 3.17 -5.17
CA MET A 183 9.69 4.10 -4.14
C MET A 183 10.86 4.52 -3.27
N SER A 184 10.83 5.75 -2.75
CA SER A 184 11.86 6.18 -1.79
C SER A 184 11.72 5.42 -0.47
N ALA A 185 12.84 5.08 0.15
CA ALA A 185 12.87 4.35 1.43
C ALA A 185 12.09 5.10 2.51
N THR A 186 12.25 6.42 2.62
CA THR A 186 11.53 7.25 3.58
C THR A 186 10.02 7.22 3.38
N LYS A 187 9.55 7.30 2.13
CA LYS A 187 8.11 7.25 1.82
C LYS A 187 7.55 5.86 2.14
N LEU A 188 8.25 4.81 1.73
CA LEU A 188 7.86 3.44 2.02
C LEU A 188 7.78 3.19 3.54
N TYR A 189 8.76 3.67 4.32
CA TYR A 189 8.74 3.56 5.77
C TYR A 189 7.53 4.24 6.40
N ASN A 190 7.19 5.46 5.95
CA ASN A 190 6.02 6.19 6.40
C ASN A 190 4.69 5.47 6.09
N ILE A 191 4.62 4.77 4.95
CA ILE A 191 3.47 3.93 4.58
C ILE A 191 3.39 2.72 5.51
N LEU A 192 4.50 1.99 5.67
CA LEU A 192 4.57 0.81 6.53
C LEU A 192 4.19 1.13 7.98
N GLN A 193 4.63 2.27 8.51
CA GLN A 193 4.21 2.73 9.84
C GLN A 193 2.70 2.91 9.95
N ARG A 194 2.05 3.51 8.95
CA ARG A 194 0.59 3.73 8.94
C ARG A 194 -0.18 2.41 8.79
N MET A 195 0.39 1.45 8.08
CA MET A 195 -0.18 0.11 7.94
C MET A 195 0.04 -0.75 9.19
N ASN A 196 0.87 -0.36 10.14
CA ASN A 196 1.07 -1.13 11.38
C ASN A 196 0.28 -0.54 12.57
N ILE A 197 -0.55 0.47 12.31
CA ILE A 197 -1.57 1.01 13.23
C ILE A 197 -2.84 0.15 13.15
#